data_AF-A0A968X6W3-F1
#
_entry.id   AF-A0A968X6W3-F1
#
_cell.length_a   1.000
_cell.length_b   1.000
_cell.length_c   1.000
_cell.angle_alpha   90.00
_cell.angle_beta   90.00
_cell.angle_gamma   90.00
#
_symmetry.space_group_name_H-M   'P 1'
#
loop_
_entity.id
_entity.type
_entity.pdbx_description
1 polymer ?
#
loop_
_entity_poly.entity_id
_entity_poly.type
_entity_poly.pdbx_seq_one_letter_code
_entity_poly.pdbx_strand_id
1 'polypeptide(L)'
;MQLEFVPVEDFYFELTLAVKTLEEIATPGLAEKTGEILKARFGPSSTVAAASQNSYNYVFRVTDMDNAPFKRLTVSIADWQGSLRLGTDYGWTLNEEHKAVRSDKFSDRTAFADQLKPHLRDWLGIEI
;
A
#
# COMPACT_ATOMS: atom_id res chain seq x y z
N MET A 1 -13.91 -2.87 -1.29
CA MET A 1 -12.56 -2.68 -0.72
C MET A 1 -12.70 -1.91 0.58
N GLN A 2 -12.23 -2.44 1.70
CA GLN A 2 -12.12 -1.74 2.98
C GLN A 2 -10.67 -1.70 3.45
N LEU A 3 -10.19 -0.51 3.83
CA LEU A 3 -8.83 -0.27 4.27
C LEU A 3 -8.79 -0.06 5.79
N GLU A 4 -8.24 -1.02 6.51
CA GLU A 4 -8.00 -0.96 7.95
C GLU A 4 -6.56 -0.52 8.20
N PHE A 5 -6.36 0.64 8.82
CA PHE A 5 -5.02 1.17 9.09
C PHE A 5 -4.24 0.26 10.04
N VAL A 6 -2.98 -0.02 9.69
CA VAL A 6 -2.03 -0.74 10.54
C VAL A 6 -1.06 0.26 11.16
N PRO A 7 -1.14 0.49 12.49
CA PRO A 7 -0.25 1.42 13.17
C PRO A 7 1.16 0.83 13.30
N VAL A 8 2.14 1.66 13.65
CA VAL A 8 3.57 1.29 13.71
C VAL A 8 3.84 0.14 14.70
N GLU A 9 3.07 0.07 15.78
CA GLU A 9 3.18 -0.98 16.81
C GLU A 9 2.85 -2.36 16.24
N ASP A 10 1.90 -2.44 15.31
CA ASP A 10 1.45 -3.67 14.65
C ASP A 10 2.20 -3.92 13.33
N PHE A 11 2.99 -2.95 12.86
CA PHE A 11 3.68 -2.99 11.58
C PHE A 11 4.72 -4.11 11.48
N TYR A 12 5.34 -4.51 12.60
CA TYR A 12 6.32 -5.60 12.62
C TYR A 12 5.76 -6.94 12.12
N PHE A 13 4.45 -7.17 12.23
CA PHE A 13 3.81 -8.36 11.66
C PHE A 13 3.60 -8.26 10.14
N GLU A 14 3.35 -7.06 9.63
CA GLU A 14 3.16 -6.80 8.19
C GLU A 14 4.49 -6.77 7.42
N LEU A 15 5.64 -6.62 8.10
CA LEU A 15 6.99 -6.72 7.51
C LEU A 15 7.29 -8.07 6.84
N THR A 16 6.50 -9.11 7.14
CA THR A 16 6.62 -10.44 6.54
C THR A 16 5.98 -10.53 5.16
N LEU A 17 5.36 -9.46 4.66
CA LEU A 17 4.60 -9.51 3.42
C LEU A 17 5.45 -9.17 2.20
N ALA A 18 5.18 -9.88 1.11
CA ALA A 18 5.81 -9.71 -0.19
C ALA A 18 5.33 -8.43 -0.91
N VAL A 19 5.18 -7.31 -0.18
CA VAL A 19 4.69 -6.04 -0.71
C VAL A 19 5.67 -5.54 -1.78
N LYS A 20 5.15 -5.33 -2.98
CA LYS A 20 5.89 -4.77 -4.12
C LYS A 20 5.15 -3.54 -4.64
N THR A 21 5.88 -2.66 -5.32
CA THR A 21 5.30 -1.53 -6.05
C THR A 21 4.20 -2.04 -6.98
N LEU A 22 3.01 -1.48 -6.83
CA LEU A 22 1.87 -1.68 -7.71
C LEU A 22 1.91 -0.62 -8.81
N GLU A 23 1.92 0.65 -8.42
CA GLU A 23 1.98 1.81 -9.30
C GLU A 23 2.71 2.97 -8.63
N GLU A 24 3.23 3.87 -9.46
CA GLU A 24 3.79 5.16 -9.06
C GLU A 24 3.10 6.25 -9.87
N ILE A 25 2.51 7.23 -9.16
CA ILE A 25 1.76 8.33 -9.75
C ILE A 25 2.54 9.63 -9.52
N ALA A 26 3.08 10.17 -10.61
CA ALA A 26 3.95 11.35 -10.61
C ALA A 26 3.17 12.67 -10.78
N THR A 27 2.00 12.79 -10.16
CA THR A 27 1.21 14.02 -10.18
C THR A 27 1.79 15.03 -9.17
N PRO A 28 2.21 16.24 -9.60
CA PRO A 28 2.82 17.22 -8.70
C PRO A 28 1.92 17.56 -7.50
N GLY A 29 2.49 17.54 -6.30
CA GLY A 29 1.78 17.86 -5.05
C GLY A 29 0.81 16.77 -4.55
N LEU A 30 0.56 15.70 -5.33
CA LEU A 30 -0.34 14.62 -4.92
C LEU A 30 0.19 13.87 -3.70
N ALA A 31 1.48 13.55 -3.69
CA ALA A 31 2.11 12.83 -2.58
C ALA A 31 2.01 13.62 -1.26
N GLU A 32 2.30 14.92 -1.29
CA GLU A 32 2.22 15.81 -0.14
C GLU A 32 0.79 15.91 0.39
N LYS A 33 -0.17 16.27 -0.49
CA LYS A 33 -1.59 16.36 -0.13
C LYS A 33 -2.12 15.06 0.47
N THR A 34 -1.75 13.92 -0.12
CA THR A 34 -2.15 12.60 0.38
C THR A 34 -1.57 12.34 1.77
N GLY A 35 -0.29 12.67 1.98
CA GLY A 35 0.37 12.55 3.28
C GLY A 35 -0.29 13.38 4.37
N GLU A 36 -0.70 14.62 4.07
CA GLU A 36 -1.43 15.48 5.00
C GLU A 36 -2.77 14.87 5.43
N ILE A 37 -3.54 14.37 4.46
CA ILE A 37 -4.85 13.73 4.72
C ILE A 37 -4.67 12.48 5.56
N LEU A 38 -3.71 11.61 5.21
CA LEU A 38 -3.44 10.38 5.95
C LEU A 38 -2.98 10.69 7.38
N LYS A 39 -2.12 11.69 7.56
CA LYS A 39 -1.67 12.14 8.88
C LYS A 39 -2.81 12.67 9.73
N ALA A 40 -3.71 13.45 9.14
CA ALA A 40 -4.87 13.98 9.84
C ALA A 40 -5.86 12.89 10.26
N ARG A 41 -5.99 11.81 9.47
CA ARG A 41 -6.93 10.71 9.74
C ARG A 41 -6.37 9.64 10.68
N PHE A 42 -5.09 9.31 10.56
CA PHE A 42 -4.49 8.13 11.20
C PHE A 42 -3.35 8.46 12.16
N GLY A 43 -2.91 9.72 12.20
CA GLY A 43 -1.76 10.13 12.99
C GLY A 43 -0.43 9.78 12.31
N PRO A 44 0.59 9.35 13.06
CA PRO A 44 1.89 8.97 12.50
C PRO A 44 1.80 7.84 11.45
N SER A 45 2.71 7.84 10.48
CA SER A 45 2.79 6.78 9.47
C SER A 45 3.24 5.43 10.05
N SER A 46 2.89 4.33 9.38
CA SER A 46 3.20 2.96 9.80
C SER A 46 4.70 2.66 9.83
N THR A 47 5.52 3.39 9.05
CA THR A 47 6.97 3.40 9.23
C THR A 47 7.54 4.81 9.19
N VAL A 48 8.63 4.99 9.92
CA VAL A 48 9.59 6.08 9.69
C VAL A 48 10.56 5.55 8.64
N ALA A 49 10.31 5.83 7.37
CA ALA A 49 11.30 5.53 6.35
C ALA A 49 12.62 6.25 6.70
N ALA A 50 13.75 5.64 6.37
CA ALA A 50 15.03 6.34 6.44
C ALA A 50 14.90 7.65 5.68
N ALA A 51 15.06 8.76 6.40
CA ALA A 51 14.56 10.10 6.08
C ALA A 51 15.08 10.74 4.76
N SER A 52 15.81 9.99 3.93
CA SER A 52 16.43 10.48 2.70
C SER A 52 15.66 10.15 1.42
N GLN A 53 14.69 9.22 1.42
CA GLN A 53 13.99 8.81 0.18
C GLN A 53 12.46 8.95 0.24
N ASN A 54 11.85 8.76 1.41
CA ASN A 54 10.39 8.77 1.59
C ASN A 54 10.02 9.60 2.82
N SER A 55 9.01 10.47 2.70
CA SER A 55 8.52 11.24 3.85
C SER A 55 7.50 10.47 4.71
N TYR A 56 6.80 9.49 4.15
CA TYR A 56 5.85 8.64 4.87
C TYR A 56 5.60 7.29 4.19
N ASN A 57 5.02 6.36 4.93
CA ASN A 57 4.44 5.11 4.43
C ASN A 57 3.30 4.65 5.35
N TYR A 58 2.06 4.69 4.87
CA TYR A 58 0.88 4.20 5.57
C TYR A 58 0.48 2.85 5.01
N VAL A 59 0.26 1.88 5.89
CA VAL A 59 -0.06 0.52 5.51
C VAL A 59 -1.46 0.16 6.02
N PHE A 60 -2.18 -0.56 5.18
CA PHE A 60 -3.57 -0.92 5.38
C PHE A 60 -3.78 -2.39 5.08
N ARG A 61 -4.57 -3.05 5.92
CA ARG A 61 -5.12 -4.37 5.62
C ARG A 61 -6.40 -4.21 4.81
N VAL A 62 -6.57 -5.07 3.80
CA VAL A 62 -7.79 -5.18 3.01
C VAL A 62 -8.57 -6.41 3.48
N THR A 63 -9.81 -6.23 3.93
CA THR A 63 -10.59 -7.30 4.60
C THR A 63 -11.71 -7.91 3.76
N ASP A 64 -12.03 -7.33 2.60
CA ASP A 64 -13.15 -7.73 1.74
C ASP A 64 -12.70 -8.15 0.32
N MET A 65 -11.44 -8.60 0.20
CA MET A 65 -10.88 -9.12 -1.04
C MET A 65 -10.16 -10.44 -0.81
N ASP A 66 -10.32 -11.36 -1.75
CA ASP A 66 -9.61 -12.64 -1.72
C ASP A 66 -8.17 -12.46 -2.22
N ASN A 67 -7.19 -12.91 -1.41
CA ASN A 67 -5.76 -12.91 -1.73
C ASN A 67 -5.12 -14.30 -1.59
N ALA A 68 -5.92 -15.37 -1.75
CA ALA A 68 -5.43 -16.74 -1.69
C ALA A 68 -4.08 -16.95 -2.43
N PRO A 69 -3.12 -17.68 -1.84
CA PRO A 69 -3.26 -18.51 -0.63
C PRO A 69 -3.20 -17.74 0.70
N PHE A 70 -2.79 -16.47 0.70
CA PHE A 70 -2.76 -15.65 1.91
C PHE A 70 -4.13 -15.01 2.17
N LYS A 71 -4.68 -15.18 3.38
CA LYS A 71 -5.98 -14.58 3.74
C LYS A 71 -5.89 -13.09 4.09
N ARG A 72 -4.69 -12.52 4.03
CA ARG A 72 -4.42 -11.12 4.32
C ARG A 72 -3.90 -10.49 3.04
N LEU A 73 -4.44 -9.32 2.73
CA LEU A 73 -4.02 -8.47 1.63
C LEU A 73 -3.62 -7.14 2.23
N THR A 74 -2.48 -6.63 1.81
CA THR A 74 -1.93 -5.39 2.33
C THR A 74 -1.74 -4.40 1.20
N VAL A 75 -2.09 -3.14 1.47
CA VAL A 75 -1.85 -1.99 0.59
C VAL A 75 -1.02 -0.98 1.35
N SER A 76 0.02 -0.45 0.72
CA SER A 76 0.83 0.64 1.24
C SER A 76 0.67 1.89 0.37
N ILE A 77 0.54 3.04 1.02
CA ILE A 77 0.51 4.37 0.39
C ILE A 77 1.70 5.15 0.92
N ALA A 78 2.65 5.46 0.05
CA ALA A 78 3.91 6.09 0.42
C ALA A 78 4.25 7.26 -0.50
N ASP A 79 5.01 8.21 0.04
CA ASP A 79 5.77 9.14 -0.78
C ASP A 79 7.08 8.48 -1.24
N TRP A 80 7.34 8.57 -2.54
CA TRP A 80 8.61 8.20 -3.14
C TRP A 80 9.13 9.38 -3.96
N GLN A 81 10.04 10.16 -3.38
CA GLN A 81 10.69 11.29 -4.04
C GLN A 81 9.69 12.27 -4.69
N GLY A 82 8.57 12.55 -4.02
CA GLY A 82 7.51 13.45 -4.50
C GLY A 82 6.44 12.78 -5.36
N SER A 83 6.58 11.49 -5.69
CA SER A 83 5.54 10.69 -6.36
C SER A 83 4.75 9.87 -5.35
N LEU A 84 3.45 9.68 -5.61
CA LEU A 84 2.62 8.80 -4.78
C LEU A 84 2.87 7.34 -5.22
N ARG A 85 3.45 6.53 -4.34
CA ARG A 85 3.68 5.11 -4.59
C ARG A 85 2.61 4.28 -3.89
N LEU A 86 1.94 3.45 -4.68
CA LEU A 86 1.06 2.39 -4.20
C LEU A 86 1.83 1.07 -4.19
N GLY A 87 1.79 0.36 -3.08
CA GLY A 87 2.37 -0.98 -2.93
C GLY A 87 1.32 -1.98 -2.50
N THR A 88 1.49 -3.23 -2.87
CA THR A 88 0.65 -4.33 -2.39
C THR A 88 1.37 -5.67 -2.49
N ASP A 89 0.98 -6.62 -1.65
CA ASP A 89 1.30 -8.03 -1.81
C ASP A 89 0.30 -8.78 -2.71
N TYR A 90 -0.71 -8.10 -3.29
CA TYR A 90 -1.61 -8.73 -4.28
C TYR A 90 -0.83 -9.32 -5.46
N GLY A 91 -1.09 -10.60 -5.72
CA GLY A 91 -0.37 -11.35 -6.76
C GLY A 91 1.03 -11.83 -6.35
N TRP A 92 1.44 -11.58 -5.10
CA TRP A 92 2.69 -12.04 -4.53
C TRP A 92 2.43 -12.96 -3.34
N THR A 93 3.36 -13.87 -3.11
CA THR A 93 3.38 -14.76 -1.93
C THR A 93 4.83 -15.00 -1.53
N LEU A 94 5.07 -15.46 -0.31
CA LEU A 94 6.38 -15.99 0.05
C LEU A 94 6.48 -17.47 -0.32
N ASN A 95 7.64 -17.89 -0.80
CA ASN A 95 8.00 -19.31 -0.90
C ASN A 95 8.56 -19.84 0.43
N GLU A 96 8.95 -21.11 0.47
CA GLU A 96 9.51 -21.78 1.68
C GLU A 96 10.80 -21.12 2.19
N GLU A 97 11.54 -20.43 1.31
CA GLU A 97 12.74 -19.67 1.65
C GLU A 97 12.46 -18.22 2.09
N HIS A 98 11.18 -17.86 2.31
CA HIS A 98 10.73 -16.50 2.63
C HIS A 98 11.09 -15.46 1.54
N LYS A 99 11.15 -15.88 0.28
CA LYS A 99 11.34 -15.00 -0.87
C LYS A 99 10.00 -14.71 -1.55
N ALA A 100 9.81 -13.46 -1.94
CA ALA A 100 8.66 -13.05 -2.73
C ALA A 100 8.65 -13.72 -4.11
N VAL A 101 7.60 -14.48 -4.40
CA VAL A 101 7.33 -15.13 -5.68
C VAL A 101 5.92 -14.77 -6.17
N ARG A 102 5.69 -14.87 -7.48
CA ARG A 102 4.38 -14.57 -8.08
C ARG A 102 3.38 -15.66 -7.70
N SER A 103 2.17 -15.27 -7.31
CA SER A 103 1.03 -16.18 -7.17
C SER A 103 0.22 -16.23 -8.47
N ASP A 104 -0.80 -17.09 -8.51
CA ASP A 104 -1.71 -17.22 -9.65
C ASP A 104 -2.46 -15.92 -9.99
N LYS A 105 -2.60 -15.02 -9.01
CA LYS A 105 -3.26 -13.71 -9.17
C LYS A 105 -2.33 -12.61 -9.71
N PHE A 106 -1.07 -12.93 -10.00
CA PHE A 106 -0.09 -11.92 -10.44
C PHE A 106 -0.51 -11.20 -11.72
N SER A 107 -1.20 -11.89 -12.64
CA SER A 107 -1.74 -11.30 -13.86
C SER A 107 -2.81 -10.22 -13.60
N ASP A 108 -3.49 -10.30 -12.46
CA ASP A 108 -4.66 -9.47 -12.16
C ASP A 108 -4.28 -8.17 -11.45
N ARG A 109 -2.98 -7.92 -11.26
CA ARG A 109 -2.48 -6.73 -10.54
C ARG A 109 -2.93 -5.42 -11.20
N THR A 110 -3.01 -5.38 -12.52
CA THR A 110 -3.56 -4.20 -13.23
C THR A 110 -5.03 -3.99 -12.89
N ALA A 111 -5.85 -5.05 -12.93
CA ALA A 111 -7.26 -4.98 -12.56
C ALA A 111 -7.46 -4.62 -11.09
N PHE A 112 -6.56 -5.04 -10.20
CA PHE A 112 -6.55 -4.63 -8.80
C PHE A 112 -6.22 -3.13 -8.66
N ALA A 113 -5.22 -2.62 -9.39
CA ALA A 113 -4.87 -1.21 -9.39
C ALA A 113 -6.02 -0.33 -9.91
N ASP A 114 -6.73 -0.78 -10.95
CA ASP A 114 -7.89 -0.10 -11.51
C ASP A 114 -9.10 -0.07 -10.56
N GLN A 115 -9.16 -0.96 -9.56
CA GLN A 115 -10.14 -0.91 -8.47
C GLN A 115 -9.67 -0.04 -7.30
N LEU A 116 -8.37 -0.13 -6.96
CA LEU A 116 -7.78 0.59 -5.83
C LEU A 116 -7.77 2.10 -6.07
N LYS A 117 -7.36 2.57 -7.26
CA LYS A 117 -7.24 4.01 -7.55
C LYS A 117 -8.56 4.78 -7.38
N PRO A 118 -9.69 4.37 -8.00
CA PRO A 118 -10.97 5.03 -7.78
C PRO A 118 -11.39 5.01 -6.31
N HIS A 119 -11.17 3.87 -5.62
CA HIS A 119 -11.47 3.76 -4.21
C HIS A 119 -10.67 4.78 -3.37
N LEU A 120 -9.37 4.92 -3.61
CA LEU A 120 -8.52 5.89 -2.92
C LEU A 120 -8.92 7.34 -3.23
N ARG A 121 -9.26 7.64 -4.49
CA ARG A 121 -9.78 8.96 -4.88
C ARG A 121 -11.02 9.32 -4.08
N ASP A 122 -12.00 8.43 -4.05
CA ASP A 122 -13.28 8.68 -3.38
C ASP A 122 -13.11 8.72 -1.86
N TRP A 123 -12.30 7.81 -1.32
CA TRP A 123 -12.06 7.69 0.11
C TRP A 123 -11.26 8.85 0.68
N LEU A 124 -10.21 9.30 0.00
CA LEU A 124 -9.31 10.37 0.46
C LEU A 124 -9.69 11.75 -0.07
N GLY A 125 -10.48 11.85 -1.16
CA GLY A 125 -10.79 13.11 -1.82
C GLY A 125 -9.60 13.69 -2.62
N ILE A 126 -8.84 12.82 -3.30
CA ILE A 126 -7.63 13.16 -4.08
C ILE A 126 -7.79 12.74 -5.54
N GLU A 127 -7.23 13.48 -6.49
CA GLU A 127 -7.25 13.08 -7.90
C GLU A 127 -6.00 12.25 -8.23
N ILE A 128 -6.19 11.04 -8.79
CA ILE A 128 -5.15 10.06 -9.10
C ILE A 128 -5.15 9.77 -10.59
#